data_AF-A0A1B1YDK2-F1
#
_entry.id   AF-A0A1B1YDK2-F1
#
_cell.length_a   1.000
_cell.length_b   1.000
_cell.length_c   1.000
_cell.angle_alpha   90.00
_cell.angle_beta   90.00
_cell.angle_gamma   90.00
#
_symmetry.space_group_name_H-M   'P 1'
#
loop_
_entity.id
_entity.type
_entity.pdbx_description
1 polymer ?
#
loop_
_entity_poly.entity_id
_entity_poly.type
_entity_poly.pdbx_seq_one_letter_code
_entity_poly.pdbx_strand_id
1 'polypeptide(L)'
;MNTKTEKKEKQLTDADVKRKAVKLVVAHLKRKANTEFMGMEYLQAWLEDMEALLEKEEFDIKEYHRMRRQFNDVIESTLDENMRKKLRDSWYSMGKALEKKAKPY
;
A
#
# COMPACT_ATOMS: atom_id res chain seq x y z
N MET A 1 -2.13 27.26 -32.66
CA MET A 1 -1.56 25.93 -32.94
C MET A 1 -1.86 25.03 -31.75
N ASN A 2 -2.81 24.10 -31.88
CA ASN A 2 -3.13 23.14 -30.83
C ASN A 2 -2.12 21.98 -30.90
N THR A 3 -1.09 22.00 -30.06
CA THR A 3 -0.25 20.83 -29.83
C THR A 3 -1.03 19.85 -28.95
N LYS A 4 -1.77 18.92 -29.59
CA LYS A 4 -2.18 17.68 -28.93
C LYS A 4 -0.90 16.90 -28.63
N THR A 5 -0.42 17.00 -27.39
CA THR A 5 0.60 16.07 -26.88
C THR A 5 -0.04 14.69 -26.90
N GLU A 6 0.31 13.88 -27.89
CA GLU A 6 -0.01 12.45 -27.89
C GLU A 6 0.62 11.86 -26.62
N LYS A 7 -0.20 11.66 -25.58
CA LYS A 7 0.18 10.81 -24.46
C LYS A 7 0.38 9.43 -25.06
N LYS A 8 1.63 9.07 -25.38
CA LYS A 8 2.02 7.66 -25.50
C LYS A 8 1.51 6.98 -24.23
N GLU A 9 0.46 6.18 -24.36
CA GLU A 9 0.00 5.33 -23.27
C GLU A 9 1.17 4.41 -22.93
N LYS A 10 1.93 4.76 -21.87
CA LYS A 10 2.92 3.84 -21.30
C LYS A 10 2.14 2.58 -20.95
N GLN A 11 2.46 1.47 -21.62
CA GLN A 11 1.92 0.18 -21.24
C GLN A 11 2.25 -0.03 -19.76
N LEU A 12 1.22 -0.27 -18.96
CA LEU A 12 1.40 -0.50 -17.53
C LEU A 12 2.07 -1.85 -17.34
N THR A 13 3.19 -1.86 -16.64
CA THR A 13 3.82 -3.10 -16.23
C THR A 13 3.05 -3.74 -15.06
N ASP A 14 3.28 -5.02 -14.81
CA ASP A 14 2.78 -5.70 -13.60
C ASP A 14 3.20 -4.95 -12.33
N ALA A 15 4.44 -4.43 -12.29
CA ALA A 15 4.93 -3.66 -11.15
C ALA A 15 4.12 -2.36 -10.94
N ASP A 16 3.75 -1.66 -12.01
CA ASP A 16 2.91 -0.46 -11.94
C ASP A 16 1.51 -0.77 -11.40
N VAL A 17 0.91 -1.87 -11.87
CA VAL A 17 -0.42 -2.29 -11.42
C VAL A 17 -0.39 -2.68 -9.94
N LYS A 18 0.63 -3.44 -9.52
CA LYS A 18 0.82 -3.83 -8.12
C LYS A 18 1.05 -2.61 -7.24
N ARG A 19 1.93 -1.67 -7.63
CA ARG A 19 2.16 -0.40 -6.92
C ARG A 19 0.87 0.37 -6.74
N LYS A 20 0.07 0.53 -7.79
CA LYS A 20 -1.24 1.23 -7.72
C LYS A 20 -2.19 0.55 -6.75
N ALA A 21 -2.28 -0.78 -6.80
CA ALA A 21 -3.11 -1.55 -5.89
C ALA A 21 -2.66 -1.38 -4.43
N VAL A 22 -1.35 -1.40 -4.16
CA VAL A 22 -0.81 -1.16 -2.82
C VAL A 22 -1.09 0.27 -2.36
N LYS A 23 -0.88 1.29 -3.20
CA LYS A 23 -1.22 2.70 -2.90
C LYS A 23 -2.68 2.86 -2.47
N LEU A 24 -3.60 2.15 -3.12
CA LEU A 24 -5.02 2.17 -2.74
C LEU A 24 -5.26 1.58 -1.34
N VAL A 25 -4.60 0.47 -1.00
CA VAL A 25 -4.69 -0.12 0.34
C VAL A 25 -4.10 0.82 1.40
N VAL A 26 -2.96 1.45 1.12
CA VAL A 26 -2.35 2.45 2.01
C VAL A 26 -3.27 3.65 2.22
N ALA A 27 -3.89 4.18 1.17
CA ALA A 27 -4.87 5.25 1.30
C ALA A 27 -6.07 4.86 2.20
N HIS A 28 -6.55 3.60 2.09
CA HIS A 28 -7.58 3.09 2.99
C HIS A 28 -7.11 2.90 4.43
N LEU A 29 -5.82 2.62 4.66
CA LEU A 29 -5.25 2.55 6.01
C LEU A 29 -5.14 3.94 6.64
N LYS A 30 -4.67 4.95 5.89
CA LYS A 30 -4.60 6.34 6.40
C LYS A 30 -5.96 6.82 6.91
N ARG A 31 -7.05 6.53 6.18
CA ARG A 31 -8.41 6.86 6.63
C ARG A 31 -8.81 6.17 7.94
N LYS A 32 -8.32 4.95 8.19
CA LYS A 32 -8.56 4.21 9.45
C LYS A 32 -7.68 4.75 10.60
N ALA A 33 -6.49 5.24 10.28
CA ALA A 33 -5.56 5.86 11.23
C ALA A 33 -6.02 7.24 11.72
N ASN A 34 -7.10 7.80 11.16
CA ASN A 34 -7.72 9.04 11.64
C ASN A 34 -8.56 8.85 12.91
N THR A 35 -8.73 7.62 13.39
CA THR A 35 -9.30 7.33 14.71
C THR A 35 -8.14 7.12 15.67
N GLU A 36 -8.12 7.80 16.83
CA GLU A 36 -7.10 7.54 17.85
C GLU A 36 -7.27 6.15 18.44
N PHE A 37 -6.18 5.42 18.56
CA PHE A 37 -6.11 4.14 19.25
C PHE A 37 -4.70 3.91 19.82
N MET A 38 -4.60 3.07 20.84
CA MET A 38 -3.31 2.74 21.44
C MET A 38 -2.39 2.04 20.44
N GLY A 39 -1.19 2.60 20.24
CA GLY A 39 -0.22 2.11 19.26
C GLY A 39 -0.37 2.70 17.85
N MET A 40 -1.18 3.76 17.68
CA MET A 40 -1.33 4.44 16.39
C MET A 40 -0.02 5.02 15.84
N GLU A 41 0.91 5.40 16.71
CA GLU A 41 2.25 5.87 16.35
C GLU A 41 3.04 4.85 15.51
N TYR A 42 2.94 3.55 15.85
CA TYR A 42 3.58 2.48 15.09
C TYR A 42 2.95 2.32 13.71
N LEU A 43 1.62 2.50 13.61
CA LEU A 43 0.93 2.50 12.32
C LEU A 43 1.35 3.71 11.48
N GLN A 44 1.45 4.90 12.06
CA GLN A 44 1.86 6.11 11.36
C GLN A 44 3.30 6.00 10.83
N ALA A 45 4.24 5.59 11.67
CA ALA A 45 5.63 5.35 11.24
C ALA A 45 5.70 4.34 10.09
N TRP A 46 4.98 3.22 10.21
CA TRP A 46 4.91 2.23 9.15
C TRP A 46 4.30 2.78 7.84
N LEU A 47 3.27 3.64 7.95
CA LEU A 47 2.64 4.27 6.79
C LEU A 47 3.61 5.20 6.06
N GLU A 48 4.37 6.02 6.79
CA GLU A 48 5.38 6.91 6.23
C GLU A 48 6.46 6.13 5.46
N ASP A 49 7.00 5.07 6.06
CA ASP A 49 7.99 4.19 5.41
C ASP A 49 7.42 3.53 4.14
N MET A 50 6.17 3.08 4.18
CA MET A 50 5.51 2.47 3.02
C MET A 50 5.24 3.50 1.92
N GLU A 51 4.88 4.74 2.28
CA GLU A 51 4.73 5.83 1.31
C GLU A 51 6.06 6.12 0.60
N ALA A 52 7.16 6.23 1.35
CA ALA A 52 8.50 6.41 0.79
C ALA A 52 8.88 5.29 -0.21
N LEU A 53 8.58 4.02 0.10
CA LEU A 53 8.76 2.90 -0.84
C LEU A 53 7.93 3.08 -2.13
N LEU A 54 6.68 3.54 -2.00
CA LEU A 54 5.75 3.69 -3.11
C LEU A 54 6.03 4.93 -3.98
N GLU A 55 6.88 5.84 -3.51
CA GLU A 55 7.36 7.02 -4.22
C GLU A 55 8.65 6.79 -5.02
N LYS A 56 9.39 5.71 -4.75
CA LYS A 56 10.59 5.34 -5.52
C LYS A 56 10.29 5.27 -7.02
N GLU A 57 11.29 5.45 -7.88
CA GLU A 57 11.08 5.32 -9.33
C GLU A 57 10.59 3.90 -9.69
N GLU A 58 11.27 2.88 -9.15
CA GLU A 58 10.91 1.47 -9.32
C GLU A 58 10.24 0.89 -8.07
N PHE A 59 9.27 -0.01 -8.26
CA PHE A 59 8.58 -0.65 -7.15
C PHE A 59 9.32 -1.90 -6.67
N ASP A 60 10.06 -1.76 -5.57
CA ASP A 60 10.79 -2.88 -4.96
C ASP A 60 9.85 -3.84 -4.21
N ILE A 61 9.61 -5.01 -4.84
CA ILE A 61 8.76 -6.07 -4.29
C ILE A 61 9.39 -6.71 -3.04
N LYS A 62 10.73 -6.81 -2.98
CA LYS A 62 11.42 -7.40 -1.81
C LYS A 62 11.24 -6.51 -0.60
N GLU A 63 11.43 -5.20 -0.77
CA GLU A 63 11.20 -4.23 0.30
C GLU A 63 9.73 -4.17 0.70
N TYR A 64 8.81 -4.24 -0.26
CA TYR A 64 7.39 -4.38 0.04
C TYR A 64 7.08 -5.61 0.92
N HIS A 65 7.68 -6.77 0.64
CA HIS A 65 7.51 -7.95 1.48
C HIS A 65 8.05 -7.75 2.90
N ARG A 66 9.15 -6.99 3.06
CA ARG A 66 9.66 -6.59 4.38
C ARG A 66 8.64 -5.71 5.09
N MET A 67 8.15 -4.66 4.43
CA MET A 67 7.14 -3.75 4.98
C MET A 67 5.87 -4.51 5.40
N ARG A 68 5.39 -5.43 4.56
CA ARG A 68 4.20 -6.23 4.89
C ARG A 68 4.40 -7.15 6.09
N ARG A 69 5.62 -7.65 6.33
CA ARG A 69 5.94 -8.40 7.56
C ARG A 69 5.93 -7.48 8.77
N GLN A 70 6.58 -6.33 8.69
CA GLN A 70 6.57 -5.32 9.77
C GLN A 70 5.14 -4.84 10.10
N PHE A 71 4.25 -4.77 9.11
CA PHE A 71 2.86 -4.42 9.35
C PHE A 71 2.14 -5.45 10.24
N ASN A 72 2.56 -6.71 10.20
CA ASN A 72 2.03 -7.74 11.09
C ASN A 72 2.39 -7.45 12.55
N ASP A 73 3.57 -6.90 12.81
CA ASP A 73 3.98 -6.53 14.17
C ASP A 73 3.10 -5.38 14.71
N VAL A 74 2.77 -4.39 13.87
CA VAL A 74 1.80 -3.32 14.18
C VAL A 74 0.42 -3.88 14.51
N ILE A 75 -0.02 -4.91 13.79
CA ILE A 75 -1.30 -5.58 14.05
C ILE A 75 -1.28 -6.25 15.42
N GLU A 76 -0.23 -7.02 15.73
CA GLU A 76 -0.14 -7.75 17.00
C GLU A 76 0.02 -6.80 18.20
N SER A 77 0.63 -5.62 18.02
CA SER A 77 0.73 -4.59 19.06
C SER A 77 -0.55 -3.77 19.26
N THR A 78 -1.51 -3.84 18.34
CA THR A 78 -2.78 -3.10 18.44
C THR A 78 -3.73 -3.80 19.41
N LEU A 79 -3.99 -3.23 20.58
CA LEU A 79 -4.85 -3.85 21.61
C LEU A 79 -6.34 -3.78 21.32
N ASP A 80 -6.79 -2.75 20.60
CA ASP A 80 -8.19 -2.63 20.18
C ASP A 80 -8.53 -3.73 19.17
N GLU A 81 -9.42 -4.65 19.55
CA GLU A 81 -9.80 -5.80 18.73
C GLU A 81 -10.45 -5.39 17.40
N ASN A 82 -11.31 -4.38 17.43
CA ASN A 82 -11.98 -3.87 16.24
C ASN A 82 -11.00 -3.25 15.27
N MET A 83 -10.03 -2.48 15.77
CA MET A 83 -8.95 -1.92 14.95
C MET A 83 -8.03 -3.03 14.43
N ARG A 84 -7.60 -3.96 15.28
CA ARG A 84 -6.77 -5.11 14.90
C ARG A 84 -7.39 -5.89 13.74
N LYS A 85 -8.71 -6.14 13.79
CA LYS A 85 -9.45 -6.79 12.70
C LYS A 85 -9.37 -5.99 11.39
N LYS A 86 -9.63 -4.68 11.43
CA LYS A 86 -9.54 -3.79 10.26
C LYS A 86 -8.13 -3.72 9.67
N LEU A 87 -7.09 -3.77 10.51
CA LEU A 87 -5.70 -3.81 10.08
C LEU A 87 -5.36 -5.16 9.44
N ARG A 88 -5.79 -6.29 10.02
CA ARG A 88 -5.66 -7.63 9.40
C ARG A 88 -6.31 -7.69 8.01
N ASP A 89 -7.51 -7.14 7.84
CA ASP A 89 -8.19 -7.08 6.54
C ASP A 89 -7.37 -6.31 5.50
N SER A 90 -6.70 -5.25 5.94
CA SER A 90 -5.81 -4.45 5.11
C SER A 90 -4.52 -5.21 4.76
N TRP A 91 -3.96 -5.99 5.70
CA TRP A 91 -2.80 -6.86 5.47
C TRP A 91 -3.09 -7.99 4.48
N TYR A 92 -4.32 -8.54 4.51
CA TYR A 92 -4.79 -9.49 3.50
C TYR A 92 -4.91 -8.81 2.13
N SER A 93 -5.52 -7.62 2.08
CA SER A 93 -5.67 -6.83 0.85
C SER A 93 -4.32 -6.49 0.20
N MET A 94 -3.31 -6.21 1.01
CA MET A 94 -1.92 -6.07 0.57
C MET A 94 -1.40 -7.34 -0.11
N GLY A 95 -1.64 -8.52 0.45
CA GLY A 95 -1.27 -9.78 -0.21
C GLY A 95 -1.90 -9.90 -1.59
N LYS A 96 -3.20 -9.60 -1.68
CA LYS A 96 -3.96 -9.61 -2.95
C LYS A 96 -3.52 -8.54 -3.94
N ALA A 97 -2.94 -7.43 -3.49
CA ALA A 97 -2.42 -6.40 -4.40
C ALA A 97 -1.25 -6.92 -5.26
N LEU A 98 -0.43 -7.85 -4.74
CA LEU A 98 0.67 -8.45 -5.51
C LEU A 98 0.23 -9.50 -6.53
N GLU A 99 -0.99 -10.03 -6.40
CA GLU A 99 -1.55 -10.98 -7.36
C GLU A 99 -2.03 -10.26 -8.65
N LYS A 100 -2.10 -8.92 -8.63
CA LYS A 100 -2.54 -8.13 -9.79
C LYS A 100 -1.52 -8.19 -10.92
N LYS A 101 -2.05 -8.28 -12.14
CA LYS A 101 -1.29 -8.29 -13.39
C LYS A 101 -1.85 -7.23 -14.34
N ALA A 102 -0.99 -6.70 -15.21
CA ALA A 102 -1.42 -5.90 -16.34
C ALA A 102 -2.36 -6.73 -17.20
N LYS A 103 -3.43 -6.10 -17.72
CA LYS A 103 -4.33 -6.77 -18.64
C LYS A 103 -3.57 -7.01 -19.95
N PRO A 104 -3.61 -8.23 -20.51
CA PRO A 104 -3.14 -8.43 -21.87
C PRO A 104 -3.99 -7.56 -22.81
N TYR A 105 -3.32 -6.85 -23.71
CA TYR A 105 -3.95 -6.00 -24.73
C TYR A 105 -4.61 -6.85 -25.80
#